data_AF-A0A1V5D1A4-F1
#
_entry.id   AF-A0A1V5D1A4-F1
#
_cell.length_a   1.000
_cell.length_b   1.000
_cell.length_c   1.000
_cell.angle_alpha   90.00
_cell.angle_beta   90.00
_cell.angle_gamma   90.00
#
_symmetry.space_group_name_H-M   'P 1'
#
loop_
_entity.id
_entity.type
_entity.pdbx_description
1 polymer ?
#
loop_
_entity_poly.entity_id
_entity_poly.type
_entity_poly.pdbx_seq_one_letter_code
_entity_poly.pdbx_strand_id
1 'polypeptide(L)'
;MNSIDTISAYFRERGVAYHFPIGCALYNDFREKRVYLATPVPTPWNLTALECRELKGDGRKTLGAGSLWFFERDPRRILITESILDCLAGEIVLDDREISLCALNSAAYVNQLGDFLKEHDPDEVWLATDNDRPGMTARDKAIEMISRTKAQIVLVEDHFRAGVKDLHRLLVANS
;
A
#
# COMPACT_ATOMS: atom_id res chain seq x y z
N MET A 1 -24.48 13.20 3.17
CA MET A 1 -23.72 11.94 3.36
C MET A 1 -22.38 12.35 3.94
N ASN A 2 -22.07 11.94 5.17
CA ASN A 2 -20.81 12.34 5.82
C ASN A 2 -19.63 11.69 5.08
N SER A 3 -18.62 12.47 4.70
CA SER A 3 -17.47 11.96 3.94
C SER A 3 -16.74 10.85 4.70
N ILE A 4 -16.62 10.99 6.02
CA ILE A 4 -15.93 10.04 6.90
C ILE A 4 -16.66 8.69 6.96
N ASP A 5 -17.99 8.68 7.01
CA ASP A 5 -18.76 7.44 7.07
C ASP A 5 -18.61 6.64 5.77
N THR A 6 -18.63 7.31 4.62
CA THR A 6 -18.41 6.69 3.31
C THR A 6 -17.00 6.14 3.17
N ILE A 7 -15.99 6.90 3.62
CA ILE A 7 -14.59 6.46 3.63
C ILE A 7 -14.43 5.22 4.52
N SER A 8 -14.93 5.28 5.75
CA SER A 8 -14.85 4.16 6.70
C SER A 8 -15.57 2.92 6.18
N ALA A 9 -16.73 3.11 5.53
CA ALA A 9 -17.47 2.02 4.89
C ALA A 9 -16.66 1.36 3.76
N TYR A 10 -15.98 2.15 2.91
CA TYR A 10 -15.17 1.62 1.82
C TYR A 10 -14.09 0.63 2.29
N PHE A 11 -13.38 0.96 3.38
CA PHE A 11 -12.34 0.11 3.95
C PHE A 11 -12.94 -1.12 4.65
N ARG A 12 -14.00 -0.91 5.43
CA ARG A 12 -14.72 -2.01 6.12
C ARG A 12 -15.29 -3.03 5.15
N GLU A 13 -15.88 -2.60 4.04
CA GLU A 13 -16.39 -3.48 2.98
C GLU A 13 -15.29 -4.31 2.30
N ARG A 14 -14.03 -3.87 2.43
CA ARG A 14 -12.84 -4.59 1.94
C ARG A 14 -12.14 -5.39 3.04
N GLY A 15 -12.72 -5.48 4.23
CA GLY A 15 -12.17 -6.24 5.35
C GLY A 15 -10.95 -5.61 6.02
N VAL A 16 -10.60 -4.36 5.71
CA VAL A 16 -9.42 -3.67 6.25
C VAL A 16 -9.79 -2.51 7.17
N ALA A 17 -8.88 -2.14 8.07
CA ALA A 17 -9.07 -1.01 8.96
C ALA A 17 -8.84 0.32 8.23
N TYR A 18 -9.68 1.32 8.51
CA TYR A 18 -9.41 2.71 8.14
C TYR A 18 -8.69 3.41 9.29
N HIS A 19 -7.51 3.96 9.00
CA HIS A 19 -6.76 4.79 9.93
C HIS A 19 -6.92 6.26 9.53
N PHE A 20 -7.54 7.06 10.39
CA PHE A 20 -7.78 8.48 10.14
C PHE A 20 -6.52 9.26 9.68
N PRO A 21 -5.31 9.01 10.24
CA PRO A 21 -4.09 9.69 9.79
C PRO A 21 -3.71 9.48 8.32
N ILE A 22 -4.27 8.48 7.62
CA ILE A 22 -4.03 8.27 6.19
C ILE A 22 -4.64 9.41 5.34
N GLY A 23 -5.60 10.16 5.88
CA GLY A 23 -6.05 11.41 5.29
C GLY A 23 -6.88 11.26 4.00
N CYS A 24 -7.53 10.12 3.79
CA CYS A 24 -8.37 9.90 2.60
C CYS A 24 -9.50 10.94 2.47
N ALA A 25 -9.85 11.26 1.22
CA ALA A 25 -10.95 12.15 0.88
C ALA A 25 -11.79 11.58 -0.27
N LEU A 26 -12.98 12.15 -0.50
CA LEU A 26 -13.78 11.82 -1.67
C LEU A 26 -13.43 12.76 -2.83
N TYR A 27 -13.15 12.19 -4.00
CA TYR A 27 -12.91 12.92 -5.23
C TYR A 27 -14.02 12.61 -6.24
N ASN A 28 -14.77 13.64 -6.63
CA ASN A 28 -15.81 13.53 -7.65
C ASN A 28 -15.23 13.91 -9.02
N ASP A 29 -15.10 12.91 -9.90
CA ASP A 29 -14.72 13.16 -11.29
C ASP A 29 -15.98 13.42 -12.12
N PHE A 30 -16.27 14.69 -12.36
CA PHE A 30 -17.45 15.11 -13.11
C PHE A 30 -17.39 14.74 -14.60
N ARG A 31 -16.19 14.52 -15.16
CA ARG A 31 -16.03 14.15 -16.57
C ARG A 31 -16.39 12.69 -16.78
N GLU A 32 -15.90 11.82 -15.90
CA GLU A 32 -16.19 10.39 -15.95
C GLU A 32 -17.50 10.02 -15.25
N LYS A 33 -18.09 10.96 -14.51
CA LYS A 33 -19.29 10.78 -13.65
C LYS A 33 -19.07 9.69 -12.60
N ARG A 34 -17.88 9.66 -12.01
CA ARG A 34 -17.44 8.66 -11.03
C ARG A 34 -17.00 9.31 -9.73
N VAL A 35 -17.11 8.57 -8.64
CA VAL A 35 -16.65 9.00 -7.30
C VAL A 35 -15.54 8.07 -6.84
N TYR A 36 -14.43 8.66 -6.43
CA TYR A 36 -13.24 7.97 -5.99
C TYR A 36 -12.99 8.23 -4.50
N LEU A 37 -12.46 7.22 -3.83
CA LEU A 37 -11.63 7.42 -2.65
C LEU A 37 -10.26 7.90 -3.12
N ALA A 38 -9.87 9.11 -2.76
CA ALA A 38 -8.55 9.68 -3.02
C ALA A 38 -7.68 9.54 -1.76
N THR A 39 -6.52 8.92 -1.90
CA THR A 39 -5.54 8.77 -0.82
C THR A 39 -4.32 9.65 -1.10
N PRO A 40 -3.94 10.55 -0.18
CA PRO A 40 -2.71 11.34 -0.29
C PRO A 40 -1.45 10.48 -0.41
N VAL A 41 -0.54 10.84 -1.31
CA VAL A 41 0.75 10.17 -1.53
C VAL A 41 1.87 11.22 -1.66
N PRO A 42 3.05 10.99 -1.05
CA PRO A 42 3.38 9.88 -0.13
C PRO A 42 2.62 9.93 1.19
N THR A 43 2.33 11.13 1.70
CA THR A 43 1.60 11.35 2.96
C THR A 43 0.64 12.55 2.82
N PRO A 44 -0.33 12.75 3.72
CA PRO A 44 -1.17 13.95 3.72
C PRO A 44 -0.40 15.25 3.99
N TRP A 45 0.80 15.17 4.57
CA TRP A 45 1.60 16.32 4.98
C TRP A 45 2.59 16.78 3.91
N ASN A 46 2.97 15.86 3.00
CA ASN A 46 3.85 16.10 1.88
C ASN A 46 3.20 15.50 0.62
N LEU A 47 2.16 16.16 0.12
CA LEU A 47 1.32 15.66 -0.96
C LEU A 47 1.93 15.97 -2.35
N THR A 48 2.29 14.93 -3.09
CA THR A 48 2.74 15.03 -4.51
C THR A 48 1.72 14.45 -5.49
N ALA A 49 0.90 13.50 -5.02
CA ALA A 49 -0.17 12.89 -5.80
C ALA A 49 -1.34 12.39 -4.95
N LEU A 50 -2.45 12.08 -5.61
CA LEU A 50 -3.57 11.33 -5.06
C LEU A 50 -3.69 9.99 -5.79
N GLU A 51 -3.67 8.90 -5.02
CA GLU A 51 -4.04 7.57 -5.51
C GLU A 51 -5.54 7.39 -5.35
N CYS A 52 -6.26 7.36 -6.48
CA CYS A 52 -7.71 7.34 -6.52
C CYS A 52 -8.22 5.93 -6.88
N ARG A 53 -9.09 5.39 -6.02
CA ARG A 53 -9.83 4.15 -6.28
C ARG A 53 -11.33 4.41 -6.31
N GLU A 54 -11.99 3.93 -7.35
CA GLU A 54 -13.42 4.14 -7.52
C GLU A 54 -14.19 3.49 -6.35
N LEU A 55 -15.16 4.22 -5.78
CA LEU A 55 -15.94 3.68 -4.66
C LEU A 55 -16.80 2.48 -5.10
N LYS A 56 -17.37 2.57 -6.31
CA LYS A 56 -18.30 1.60 -6.89
C LYS A 56 -17.84 1.17 -8.28
N GLY A 57 -16.73 0.44 -8.33
CA GLY A 57 -16.16 -0.09 -9.56
C GLY A 57 -14.68 -0.42 -9.41
N ASP A 58 -14.03 -0.69 -10.53
CA ASP A 58 -12.61 -1.07 -10.59
C ASP A 58 -11.72 0.07 -11.10
N GLY A 59 -12.27 1.28 -11.28
CA GLY A 59 -11.52 2.44 -11.74
C GLY A 59 -10.38 2.80 -10.80
N ARG A 60 -9.20 3.02 -11.37
CA ARG A 60 -8.00 3.50 -10.66
C ARG A 60 -7.38 4.64 -11.45
N LYS A 61 -6.90 5.67 -10.76
CA LYS A 61 -6.09 6.72 -11.39
C LYS A 61 -5.19 7.40 -10.37
N THR A 62 -4.08 7.94 -10.84
CA THR A 62 -3.19 8.80 -10.07
C THR A 62 -3.38 10.24 -10.54
N LEU A 63 -3.59 11.16 -9.61
CA LEU A 63 -3.63 12.60 -9.90
C LEU A 63 -2.35 13.24 -9.35
N GLY A 64 -1.46 13.71 -10.22
CA GLY A 64 -0.18 14.31 -9.81
C GLY A 64 1.01 13.39 -10.10
N ALA A 65 2.12 13.64 -9.39
CA ALA A 65 3.37 12.89 -9.56
C ALA A 65 3.38 11.65 -8.65
N GLY A 66 2.98 10.50 -9.19
CA GLY A 66 2.88 9.26 -8.43
C GLY A 66 4.20 8.87 -7.74
N SER A 67 4.08 8.40 -6.50
CA SER A 67 5.20 7.98 -5.66
C SER A 67 4.78 6.86 -4.70
N LEU A 68 5.70 6.40 -3.86
CA LEU A 68 5.40 5.46 -2.78
C LEU A 68 4.42 6.10 -1.79
N TRP A 69 3.45 5.34 -1.30
CA TRP A 69 2.63 5.76 -0.17
C TRP A 69 3.24 5.26 1.13
N PHE A 70 3.29 6.09 2.16
CA PHE A 70 3.89 5.74 3.44
C PHE A 70 3.00 6.10 4.62
N PHE A 71 2.83 5.15 5.53
CA PHE A 71 2.18 5.36 6.81
C PHE A 71 3.11 4.90 7.93
N GLU A 72 3.75 5.88 8.56
CA GLU A 72 4.73 5.66 9.61
C GLU A 72 4.07 5.31 10.94
N ARG A 73 4.64 4.28 11.59
CA ARG A 73 4.34 3.86 12.96
C ARG A 73 5.66 3.49 13.65
N ASP A 74 6.02 2.20 13.70
CA ASP A 74 7.34 1.75 14.13
C ASP A 74 8.37 2.03 13.01
N PRO A 75 9.31 2.98 13.20
CA PRO A 75 10.26 3.33 12.15
C PRO A 75 11.28 2.23 11.86
N ARG A 76 11.43 1.24 12.76
CA ARG A 76 12.42 0.17 12.59
C ARG A 76 11.95 -0.92 11.64
N ARG A 77 10.63 -1.07 11.46
CA ARG A 77 10.03 -2.20 10.74
C ARG A 77 9.03 -1.68 9.72
N ILE A 78 9.29 -1.96 8.46
CA ILE A 78 8.46 -1.50 7.34
C ILE A 78 7.96 -2.70 6.53
N LEU A 79 6.64 -2.81 6.38
CA LEU A 79 6.01 -3.68 5.41
C LEU A 79 5.88 -2.95 4.07
N ILE A 80 6.49 -3.51 3.03
CA ILE A 80 6.43 -3.02 1.66
C ILE A 80 5.53 -3.94 0.83
N THR A 81 4.49 -3.38 0.23
CA THR A 81 3.58 -4.09 -0.69
C THR A 81 3.36 -3.32 -1.98
N GLU A 82 2.65 -3.89 -2.96
CA GLU A 82 2.33 -3.19 -4.20
C GLU A 82 1.20 -2.16 -4.07
N SER A 83 0.32 -2.29 -3.09
CA SER A 83 -0.83 -1.40 -2.97
C SER A 83 -1.25 -1.10 -1.53
N ILE A 84 -1.88 0.06 -1.34
CA ILE A 84 -2.35 0.52 -0.01
C ILE A 84 -3.30 -0.51 0.63
N LEU A 85 -4.14 -1.19 -0.16
CA LEU A 85 -5.01 -2.24 0.39
C LEU A 85 -4.22 -3.46 0.87
N ASP A 86 -3.13 -3.82 0.19
CA ASP A 86 -2.28 -4.95 0.59
C ASP A 86 -1.48 -4.60 1.84
N CYS A 87 -1.04 -3.35 1.98
CA CYS A 87 -0.47 -2.84 3.23
C CYS A 87 -1.44 -3.01 4.41
N LEU A 88 -2.67 -2.51 4.25
CA LEU A 88 -3.69 -2.57 5.30
C LEU A 88 -4.21 -3.99 5.57
N ALA A 89 -4.15 -4.89 4.58
CA ALA A 89 -4.42 -6.29 4.80
C ALA A 89 -3.26 -6.99 5.52
N GLY A 90 -2.02 -6.61 5.19
CA GLY A 90 -0.81 -7.18 5.77
C GLY A 90 -0.70 -6.98 7.28
N GLU A 91 -1.04 -5.80 7.82
CA GLU A 91 -1.08 -5.59 9.28
C GLU A 91 -2.05 -6.53 10.00
N ILE A 92 -3.11 -7.00 9.33
CA ILE A 92 -4.08 -7.95 9.87
C ILE A 92 -3.56 -9.38 9.72
N VAL A 93 -3.07 -9.73 8.54
CA VAL A 93 -2.54 -11.09 8.25
C VAL A 93 -1.34 -11.42 9.13
N LEU A 94 -0.48 -10.44 9.39
CA LEU A 94 0.71 -10.59 10.21
C LEU A 94 0.44 -10.38 11.72
N ASP A 95 -0.79 -9.96 12.08
CA ASP A 95 -1.17 -9.56 13.43
C ASP A 95 -0.21 -8.52 14.05
N ASP A 96 0.25 -7.56 13.23
CA ASP A 96 1.14 -6.48 13.65
C ASP A 96 0.56 -5.12 13.21
N ARG A 97 -0.05 -4.41 14.17
CA ARG A 97 -0.65 -3.08 13.94
C ARG A 97 0.33 -1.93 14.13
N GLU A 98 1.55 -2.21 14.59
CA GLU A 98 2.57 -1.20 14.86
C GLU A 98 3.59 -1.11 13.72
N ILE A 99 3.67 -2.11 12.84
CA ILE A 99 4.51 -2.06 11.65
C ILE A 99 4.17 -0.84 10.78
N SER A 100 5.19 -0.14 10.30
CA SER A 100 5.02 0.93 9.31
C SER A 100 4.65 0.32 7.97
N LEU A 101 3.81 1.02 7.20
CA LEU A 101 3.28 0.50 5.94
C LEU A 101 3.78 1.35 4.76
N CYS A 102 4.29 0.70 3.71
CA CYS A 102 4.73 1.35 2.50
C CYS A 102 4.16 0.64 1.27
N ALA A 103 3.34 1.34 0.48
CA ALA A 103 2.82 0.80 -0.77
C ALA A 103 3.59 1.38 -1.94
N LEU A 104 4.07 0.53 -2.84
CA LEU A 104 4.71 0.94 -4.08
C LEU A 104 3.72 1.68 -5.00
N ASN A 105 2.42 1.39 -4.91
CA ASN A 105 1.32 1.85 -5.79
C ASN A 105 1.42 1.39 -7.25
N SER A 106 2.63 1.09 -7.73
CA SER A 106 2.91 0.51 -9.03
C SER A 106 4.27 -0.19 -9.00
N ALA A 107 4.38 -1.36 -9.66
CA ALA A 107 5.67 -2.03 -9.87
C ALA A 107 6.72 -1.12 -10.52
N ALA A 108 6.31 -0.08 -11.27
CA ALA A 108 7.23 0.89 -11.86
C ALA A 108 7.91 1.81 -10.83
N TYR A 109 7.29 2.01 -9.66
CA TYR A 109 7.78 2.90 -8.61
C TYR A 109 8.78 2.22 -7.68
N VAL A 110 9.07 0.92 -7.87
CA VAL A 110 10.14 0.22 -7.13
C VAL A 110 11.49 0.95 -7.22
N ASN A 111 11.77 1.67 -8.30
CA ASN A 111 13.01 2.42 -8.46
C ASN A 111 13.16 3.60 -7.46
N GLN A 112 12.06 4.05 -6.85
CA GLN A 112 12.07 5.09 -5.82
C GLN A 112 12.47 4.55 -4.44
N LEU A 113 12.51 3.22 -4.29
CA LEU A 113 12.74 2.58 -3.00
C LEU A 113 14.14 2.86 -2.43
N GLY A 114 15.15 3.04 -3.28
CA GLY A 114 16.51 3.34 -2.82
C GLY A 114 16.62 4.63 -2.01
N ASP A 115 16.01 5.71 -2.49
CA ASP A 115 15.99 7.00 -1.78
C ASP A 115 15.12 6.92 -0.52
N PHE A 116 13.97 6.25 -0.60
CA PHE A 116 13.08 6.00 0.54
C PHE A 116 13.80 5.25 1.68
N LEU A 117 14.49 4.14 1.37
CA LEU A 117 15.21 3.37 2.39
C LEU A 117 16.38 4.13 2.99
N LYS A 118 17.02 5.01 2.22
CA LYS A 118 18.09 5.88 2.73
C LYS A 118 17.55 6.95 3.68
N GLU A 119 16.35 7.46 3.44
CA GLU A 119 15.68 8.45 4.28
C GLU A 119 15.21 7.85 5.59
N HIS A 120 14.59 6.66 5.55
CA HIS A 120 13.97 6.03 6.72
C HIS A 120 14.88 5.07 7.49
N ASP A 121 15.91 4.49 6.85
CA ASP A 121 16.93 3.58 7.44
C ASP A 121 16.35 2.52 8.43
N PRO A 122 15.40 1.68 8.00
CA PRO A 122 14.79 0.68 8.89
C PRO A 122 15.75 -0.46 9.23
N ASP A 123 15.53 -1.10 10.38
CA ASP A 123 16.25 -2.31 10.79
C ASP A 123 15.74 -3.55 10.03
N GLU A 124 14.45 -3.58 9.68
CA GLU A 124 13.79 -4.70 9.04
C GLU A 124 12.80 -4.26 7.96
N VAL A 125 12.85 -4.93 6.82
CA VAL A 125 11.92 -4.73 5.70
C VAL A 125 11.20 -6.04 5.41
N TRP A 126 9.89 -6.03 5.64
CA TRP A 126 8.98 -7.11 5.29
C TRP A 126 8.48 -6.85 3.87
N LEU A 127 8.67 -7.78 2.94
CA LEU A 127 8.37 -7.58 1.53
C LEU A 127 7.31 -8.56 1.04
N ALA A 128 6.17 -8.04 0.58
CA ALA A 128 5.07 -8.79 -0.03
C ALA A 128 4.61 -8.15 -1.34
N THR A 129 5.15 -8.62 -2.46
CA THR A 129 4.70 -8.23 -3.81
C THR A 129 3.63 -9.17 -4.35
N ASP A 130 2.97 -8.78 -5.43
CA ASP A 130 1.95 -9.62 -6.07
C ASP A 130 2.58 -10.94 -6.59
N ASN A 131 1.79 -12.01 -6.50
CA ASN A 131 2.05 -13.31 -7.09
C ASN A 131 1.69 -13.31 -8.58
N ASP A 132 2.35 -12.43 -9.32
CA ASP A 132 2.34 -12.39 -10.77
C ASP A 132 3.71 -11.97 -11.32
N ARG A 133 3.86 -11.98 -12.65
CA ARG A 133 5.16 -11.70 -13.29
C ARG A 133 5.67 -10.28 -13.01
N PRO A 134 4.85 -9.22 -13.15
CA PRO A 134 5.23 -7.88 -12.71
C PRO A 134 5.66 -7.81 -11.25
N GLY A 135 4.90 -8.43 -10.35
CA GLY A 135 5.20 -8.41 -8.91
C GLY A 135 6.49 -9.12 -8.55
N MET A 136 6.73 -10.30 -9.14
CA MET A 136 8.03 -10.98 -8.99
C MET A 136 9.21 -10.14 -9.51
N THR A 137 9.01 -9.40 -10.60
CA THR A 137 10.06 -8.49 -11.13
C THR A 137 10.31 -7.31 -10.18
N ALA A 138 9.24 -6.75 -9.59
CA ALA A 138 9.36 -5.71 -8.58
C ALA A 138 10.05 -6.24 -7.31
N ARG A 139 9.74 -7.47 -6.89
CA ARG A 139 10.37 -8.14 -5.75
C ARG A 139 11.89 -8.24 -5.92
N ASP A 140 12.34 -8.76 -7.04
CA ASP A 140 13.77 -8.99 -7.29
C ASP A 140 14.55 -7.66 -7.25
N LYS A 141 13.97 -6.59 -7.81
CA LYS A 141 14.52 -5.23 -7.75
C LYS A 141 14.50 -4.66 -6.32
N ALA A 142 13.42 -4.86 -5.58
CA ALA A 142 13.31 -4.41 -4.20
C ALA A 142 14.37 -5.11 -3.33
N ILE A 143 14.53 -6.43 -3.46
CA ILE A 143 15.57 -7.21 -2.78
C ILE A 143 16.95 -6.64 -3.10
N GLU A 144 17.24 -6.36 -4.38
CA GLU A 144 18.52 -5.77 -4.78
C GLU A 144 18.77 -4.41 -4.09
N MET A 145 17.76 -3.55 -4.00
CA MET A 145 17.87 -2.24 -3.35
C MET A 145 18.03 -2.37 -1.84
N ILE A 146 17.23 -3.21 -1.18
CA ILE A 146 17.28 -3.41 0.27
C ILE A 146 18.62 -4.06 0.67
N SER A 147 19.16 -4.97 -0.15
CA SER A 147 20.45 -5.62 0.11
C SER A 147 21.64 -4.66 0.12
N ARG A 148 21.47 -3.43 -0.38
CA ARG A 148 22.48 -2.36 -0.32
C ARG A 148 22.39 -1.55 0.98
N THR A 149 21.42 -1.84 1.83
CA THR A 149 21.21 -1.23 3.15
C THR A 149 21.66 -2.19 4.25
N LYS A 150 21.46 -1.82 5.52
CA LYS A 150 21.69 -2.72 6.67
C LYS A 150 20.44 -3.50 7.08
N ALA A 151 19.30 -3.20 6.47
CA ALA A 151 18.02 -3.79 6.86
C ALA A 151 18.00 -5.31 6.61
N GLN A 152 17.43 -6.04 7.55
CA GLN A 152 17.08 -7.45 7.35
C GLN A 152 15.87 -7.55 6.42
N ILE A 153 15.95 -8.44 5.43
CA ILE A 153 14.83 -8.72 4.53
C ILE A 153 14.03 -9.90 5.08
N VAL A 154 12.72 -9.70 5.25
CA VAL A 154 11.75 -10.77 5.54
C VAL A 154 10.79 -10.90 4.37
N LEU A 155 10.80 -12.04 3.70
CA LEU A 155 9.86 -12.31 2.61
C LEU A 155 8.52 -12.79 3.19
N VAL A 156 7.46 -12.07 2.86
CA VAL A 156 6.09 -12.42 3.23
C VAL A 156 5.42 -13.05 2.01
N GLU A 157 5.29 -14.38 2.06
CA GLU A 157 4.85 -15.21 0.91
C GLU A 157 3.62 -16.06 1.23
N ASP A 158 2.89 -15.73 2.30
CA ASP A 158 1.69 -16.45 2.74
C ASP A 158 0.64 -16.52 1.63
N HIS A 159 0.46 -15.45 0.85
CA HIS A 159 -0.45 -15.42 -0.30
C HIS A 159 0.04 -16.30 -1.45
N PHE A 160 1.35 -16.42 -1.68
CA PHE A 160 1.91 -17.37 -2.64
C PHE A 160 1.58 -18.81 -2.25
N ARG A 161 1.75 -19.16 -0.98
CA ARG A 161 1.45 -20.51 -0.45
C ARG A 161 -0.04 -20.84 -0.55
N ALA A 162 -0.90 -19.84 -0.38
CA ALA A 162 -2.35 -19.96 -0.54
C ALA A 162 -2.81 -19.94 -2.02
N GLY A 163 -1.91 -19.68 -2.97
CA GLY A 163 -2.25 -19.61 -4.40
C GLY A 163 -3.09 -18.40 -4.80
N VAL A 164 -3.05 -17.32 -4.01
CA VAL A 164 -3.77 -16.06 -4.29
C VAL A 164 -2.80 -14.96 -4.70
N LYS A 165 -3.33 -13.92 -5.36
CA LYS A 165 -2.52 -12.88 -5.99
C LYS A 165 -1.76 -12.01 -4.98
N ASP A 166 -2.39 -11.61 -3.89
CA ASP A 166 -1.85 -10.57 -3.00
C ASP A 166 -2.38 -10.75 -1.56
N LEU A 167 -1.87 -9.95 -0.62
CA LEU A 167 -2.26 -10.05 0.80
C LEU A 167 -3.73 -9.67 1.02
N HIS A 168 -4.28 -8.74 0.24
CA HIS A 168 -5.70 -8.41 0.34
C HIS A 168 -6.59 -9.59 -0.04
N ARG A 169 -6.25 -10.31 -1.12
CA ARG A 169 -6.95 -11.54 -1.53
C ARG A 169 -6.80 -12.65 -0.51
N LEU A 170 -5.63 -12.78 0.12
CA LEU A 170 -5.42 -13.74 1.21
C LEU A 170 -6.36 -13.45 2.40
N LEU A 171 -6.43 -12.18 2.82
CA LEU A 171 -7.32 -11.77 3.90
C LEU A 171 -8.78 -12.09 3.58
N VAL A 172 -9.23 -11.76 2.36
CA VAL A 172 -10.61 -12.03 1.91
C VAL A 172 -10.91 -13.53 1.85
N ALA A 173 -9.94 -14.37 1.46
CA ALA A 173 -10.12 -15.82 1.41
C ALA A 173 -10.24 -16.48 2.79
N ASN A 174 -9.68 -15.84 3.83
CA ASN A 174 -9.68 -16.32 5.22
C ASN A 174 -10.80 -15.70 6.08
N SER A 175 -11.61 -14.81 5.53
CA SER A 175 -12.69 -14.10 6.22
C SER A 175 -14.04 -14.80 6.15
#